data_AF-A0A540WFV7-F1
#
_entry.id   AF-A0A540WFV7-F1
#
_cell.length_a   1.000
_cell.length_b   1.000
_cell.length_c   1.000
_cell.angle_alpha   90.00
_cell.angle_beta   90.00
_cell.angle_gamma   90.00
#
_symmetry.space_group_name_H-M   'P 1'
#
loop_
_entity.id
_entity.type
_entity.pdbx_description
1 polymer ?
#
loop_
_entity_poly.entity_id
_entity_poly.type
_entity_poly.pdbx_seq_one_letter_code
_entity_poly.pdbx_strand_id
1 'polypeptide(L)'
;LLRKEGQHFSSLPLAGSARRQPDDVLDREAGNRLLASGKDRHEHELVTQAMKSVLGPRSSQLSLPESPQPITTPTLWHLATPIAGTALAEENAMSLACLLHPTPALSGFPHQAAKRLIAELEPFDRQLF
;
A
#
# COMPACT_ATOMS: atom_id res chain seq x y z
N LEU A 1 6.21 -0.37 6.30
CA LEU A 1 4.82 0.08 6.52
C LEU A 1 4.73 1.57 6.83
N LEU A 2 5.34 2.07 7.91
CA LEU A 2 5.26 3.48 8.31
C LEU A 2 6.62 3.95 8.84
N ARG A 3 7.01 5.19 8.52
CA ARG A 3 8.13 5.92 9.13
C ARG A 3 7.58 7.17 9.80
N LYS A 4 8.10 7.54 10.97
CA LYS A 4 7.77 8.80 11.66
C LYS A 4 9.05 9.47 12.17
N GLU A 5 9.20 10.76 11.89
CA GLU A 5 10.32 11.61 12.29
C GLU A 5 9.79 12.91 12.88
N GLY A 6 9.99 13.08 14.19
CA GLY A 6 9.29 14.12 14.93
C GLY A 6 7.76 13.95 14.78
N GLN A 7 7.11 14.96 14.21
CA GLN A 7 5.66 14.94 13.95
C GLN A 7 5.32 14.44 12.54
N HIS A 8 6.27 14.42 11.61
CA HIS A 8 6.00 13.99 10.24
C HIS A 8 6.06 12.48 10.12
N PHE A 9 5.11 11.91 9.37
CA PHE A 9 5.13 10.50 9.03
C PHE A 9 4.99 10.30 7.53
N SER A 10 5.47 9.15 7.06
CA SER A 10 5.32 8.70 5.69
C SER A 10 5.01 7.21 5.60
N SER A 11 4.31 6.84 4.53
CA SER A 11 4.03 5.47 4.14
C SER A 11 4.07 5.37 2.62
N LEU A 12 4.48 4.21 2.09
CA LEU A 12 4.52 3.93 0.67
C LEU A 12 3.84 2.58 0.41
N PRO A 13 2.48 2.53 0.41
CA PRO A 13 1.75 1.33 0.03
C PRO A 13 2.07 0.91 -1.40
N LEU A 14 2.19 -0.40 -1.60
CA LEU A 14 2.37 -1.05 -2.89
C LEU A 14 1.21 -2.01 -3.13
N ALA A 15 0.61 -1.97 -4.32
CA ALA A 15 -0.42 -2.90 -4.77
C ALA A 15 -0.55 -2.82 -6.29
N GLY A 16 -0.83 -3.93 -6.96
CA GLY A 16 -0.60 -4.07 -8.40
C GLY A 16 0.87 -4.37 -8.72
N SER A 17 1.10 -5.41 -9.53
CA SER A 17 2.45 -5.89 -9.85
C SER A 17 2.57 -6.38 -11.29
N ALA A 18 3.72 -6.18 -11.90
CA ALA A 18 4.08 -6.77 -13.20
C ALA A 18 5.53 -7.26 -13.19
N ARG A 19 5.82 -8.33 -13.92
CA ARG A 19 7.17 -8.90 -13.98
C ARG A 19 8.14 -7.97 -14.75
N ARG A 20 9.34 -7.76 -14.21
CA ARG A 20 10.46 -7.13 -14.94
C ARG A 20 10.85 -7.96 -16.14
N GLN A 21 11.26 -7.31 -17.23
CA GLN A 21 11.80 -7.98 -18.42
C GLN A 21 13.31 -7.77 -18.52
N PRO A 22 14.07 -8.74 -19.05
CA PRO A 22 15.51 -8.57 -19.29
C PRO A 22 15.82 -7.54 -20.39
N ASP A 23 14.90 -7.39 -21.36
CA ASP A 23 15.00 -6.37 -22.40
C ASP A 23 14.39 -5.05 -21.92
N ASP A 24 15.14 -3.96 -22.04
CA ASP A 24 14.75 -2.65 -21.51
C ASP A 24 13.50 -2.06 -22.16
N VAL A 25 13.23 -2.39 -23.43
CA VAL A 25 12.04 -1.89 -24.14
C VAL A 25 10.81 -2.62 -23.64
N LEU A 26 10.86 -3.96 -23.61
CA LEU A 26 9.80 -4.79 -23.06
C LEU A 26 9.55 -4.51 -21.57
N ASP A 27 10.58 -4.17 -20.81
CA ASP A 27 10.47 -3.83 -19.40
C ASP A 27 9.72 -2.52 -19.18
N ARG A 28 10.04 -1.49 -19.98
CA ARG A 28 9.30 -0.21 -19.97
C ARG A 28 7.85 -0.40 -20.39
N GLU A 29 7.58 -1.23 -21.40
CA GLU A 29 6.20 -1.57 -21.80
C GLU A 29 5.45 -2.31 -20.69
N ALA A 30 6.10 -3.22 -19.95
CA ALA A 30 5.50 -3.90 -18.81
C ALA A 30 5.09 -2.91 -17.71
N GLY A 31 5.96 -1.95 -17.36
CA GLY A 31 5.65 -0.89 -16.41
C GLY A 31 4.49 0.01 -16.87
N ASN A 32 4.49 0.42 -18.15
CA ASN A 32 3.41 1.23 -18.72
C ASN A 32 2.07 0.50 -18.75
N ARG A 33 2.07 -0.81 -19.08
CA ARG A 33 0.86 -1.65 -19.02
C ARG A 33 0.34 -1.78 -17.60
N LEU A 34 1.21 -1.91 -16.60
CA LEU A 34 0.81 -1.94 -15.20
C LEU A 34 0.14 -0.62 -14.80
N LEU A 35 0.73 0.53 -15.15
CA LEU A 35 0.17 1.85 -14.87
C LEU A 35 -1.20 2.07 -15.58
N ALA A 36 -1.33 1.55 -16.80
CA ALA A 36 -2.56 1.62 -17.59
C ALA A 36 -3.61 0.55 -17.22
N SER A 37 -3.29 -0.44 -16.39
CA SER A 37 -4.21 -1.52 -16.01
C SER A 37 -5.33 -1.01 -15.11
N GLY A 38 -6.58 -1.09 -15.59
CA GLY A 38 -7.76 -0.75 -14.78
C GLY A 38 -7.91 -1.64 -13.55
N LYS A 39 -7.55 -2.92 -13.66
CA LYS A 39 -7.55 -3.87 -12.54
C LYS A 39 -6.57 -3.45 -11.45
N ASP A 40 -5.29 -3.29 -11.82
CA ASP A 40 -4.23 -2.99 -10.84
C ASP A 40 -4.40 -1.60 -10.22
N ARG A 41 -4.88 -0.61 -10.99
CA ARG A 41 -5.24 0.70 -10.43
C ARG A 41 -6.39 0.61 -9.43
N HIS A 42 -7.43 -0.16 -9.72
CA HIS A 42 -8.54 -0.34 -8.79
C HIS A 42 -8.11 -1.06 -7.51
N GLU A 43 -7.28 -2.11 -7.63
CA GLU A 43 -6.68 -2.79 -6.49
C GLU A 43 -5.86 -1.81 -5.63
N HIS A 44 -5.03 -0.97 -6.28
CA HIS A 44 -4.22 0.03 -5.60
C HIS A 44 -5.08 1.09 -4.89
N GLU A 45 -6.16 1.54 -5.52
CA GLU A 45 -7.10 2.53 -4.96
C GLU A 45 -7.75 2.04 -3.67
N LEU A 46 -8.15 0.75 -3.60
CA LEU A 46 -8.71 0.19 -2.37
C LEU A 46 -7.74 0.29 -1.19
N VAL A 47 -6.44 0.10 -1.44
CA VAL A 47 -5.39 0.24 -0.43
C VAL A 47 -5.27 1.69 0.02
N THR A 48 -5.11 2.63 -0.92
CA THR A 48 -4.85 4.03 -0.59
C THR A 48 -6.05 4.70 0.05
N GLN A 49 -7.27 4.39 -0.38
CA GLN A 49 -8.49 4.91 0.25
C GLN A 49 -8.67 4.40 1.67
N ALA A 50 -8.46 3.09 1.91
CA ALA A 50 -8.52 2.56 3.27
C ALA A 50 -7.49 3.22 4.19
N MET A 51 -6.26 3.41 3.73
CA MET A 51 -5.22 4.10 4.50
C MET A 51 -5.55 5.57 4.74
N LYS A 52 -6.11 6.26 3.74
CA LYS A 52 -6.57 7.66 3.88
C LYS A 52 -7.65 7.79 4.95
N SER A 53 -8.65 6.91 4.93
CA SER A 53 -9.74 6.90 5.93
C SER A 53 -9.23 6.64 7.34
N VAL A 54 -8.20 5.80 7.49
CA VAL A 54 -7.61 5.46 8.78
C VAL A 54 -6.68 6.56 9.31
N LEU A 55 -5.84 7.14 8.46
CA LEU A 55 -4.85 8.15 8.86
C LEU A 55 -5.43 9.56 8.99
N GLY A 56 -6.48 9.89 8.24
CA GLY A 56 -7.09 11.23 8.24
C GLY A 56 -7.43 11.73 9.65
N PRO A 57 -8.17 10.97 10.47
CA PRO A 57 -8.50 11.37 11.84
C PRO A 57 -7.31 11.45 12.81
N ARG A 58 -6.14 10.92 12.44
CA ARG A 58 -4.92 10.85 13.27
C ARG A 58 -3.84 11.84 12.84
N SER A 59 -4.18 12.71 11.89
CA SER A 59 -3.23 13.61 11.26
C SER A 59 -3.80 15.03 11.19
N SER A 60 -3.00 16.03 11.52
CA SER A 60 -3.36 17.44 11.30
C SER A 60 -3.24 17.83 9.83
N GLN A 61 -2.41 17.11 9.07
CA GLN A 61 -2.25 17.24 7.63
C GLN A 61 -2.02 15.86 7.02
N LEU A 62 -2.64 15.58 5.87
CA LEU A 62 -2.45 14.34 5.13
C LEU A 62 -2.43 14.65 3.62
N SER A 63 -1.42 14.16 2.94
CA SER A 63 -1.22 14.32 1.50
C SER A 63 -0.93 12.96 0.86
N LEU A 64 -1.58 12.73 -0.28
CA LEU A 64 -1.36 11.60 -1.15
C LEU A 64 -1.71 12.01 -2.59
N PRO A 65 -0.89 11.68 -3.60
CA PRO A 65 -1.22 11.90 -5.00
C PRO A 65 -2.49 11.15 -5.43
N GLU A 66 -3.22 11.71 -6.40
CA GLU A 66 -4.43 11.08 -6.96
C GLU A 66 -4.12 9.83 -7.78
N SER A 67 -2.95 9.78 -8.39
CA SER A 67 -2.49 8.66 -9.22
C SER A 67 -1.24 8.02 -8.62
N PRO A 68 -1.11 6.68 -8.69
CA PRO A 68 0.12 6.02 -8.29
C PRO A 68 1.24 6.28 -9.28
N GLN A 69 2.47 6.07 -8.83
CA GLN A 69 3.67 6.04 -9.65
C GLN A 69 4.24 4.62 -9.74
N PRO A 70 4.83 4.23 -10.89
CA PRO A 70 5.51 2.96 -11.00
C PRO A 70 6.85 3.01 -10.25
N ILE A 71 7.15 1.98 -9.46
CA ILE A 71 8.47 1.74 -8.87
C ILE A 71 8.95 0.33 -9.22
N THR A 72 10.25 0.08 -9.09
CA THR A 72 10.84 -1.22 -9.38
C THR A 72 11.55 -1.83 -8.19
N THR A 73 11.50 -3.16 -8.15
CA THR A 73 12.47 -4.02 -7.48
C THR A 73 13.27 -4.76 -8.57
N PRO A 74 14.27 -5.60 -8.21
CA PRO A 74 14.97 -6.39 -9.21
C PRO A 74 14.05 -7.32 -10.03
N THR A 75 12.90 -7.73 -9.49
CA THR A 75 12.03 -8.75 -10.10
C THR A 75 10.67 -8.21 -10.55
N LEU A 76 10.18 -7.13 -9.93
CA LEU A 76 8.82 -6.62 -10.18
C LEU A 76 8.78 -5.11 -10.41
N TRP A 77 7.82 -4.69 -11.23
CA TRP A 77 7.19 -3.38 -11.19
C TRP A 77 6.07 -3.38 -10.16
N HIS A 78 5.88 -2.27 -9.45
CA HIS A 78 4.75 -2.04 -8.54
C HIS A 78 4.13 -0.67 -8.78
N LEU A 79 2.83 -0.53 -8.52
CA LEU A 79 2.22 0.78 -8.32
C LEU A 79 2.43 1.20 -6.87
N ALA A 80 2.80 2.46 -6.66
CA ALA A 80 3.06 3.04 -5.36
C ALA A 80 2.43 4.43 -5.24
N THR A 81 1.82 4.74 -4.09
CA THR A 81 1.37 6.11 -3.79
C THR A 81 2.05 6.58 -2.51
N PRO A 82 2.94 7.59 -2.55
CA PRO A 82 3.53 8.14 -1.34
C PRO A 82 2.45 8.86 -0.52
N ILE A 83 2.29 8.43 0.73
CA ILE A 83 1.42 9.07 1.71
C ILE A 83 2.33 9.78 2.70
N ALA A 84 2.08 11.07 2.92
CA ALA A 84 2.79 11.88 3.90
C ALA A 84 1.79 12.63 4.78
N GLY A 85 2.14 12.84 6.04
CA GLY A 85 1.29 13.60 6.94
C GLY A 85 2.02 14.10 8.18
N THR A 86 1.29 14.90 8.96
CA THR A 86 1.73 15.39 10.26
C THR A 86 0.82 14.76 11.31
N ALA A 87 1.38 13.90 12.16
CA ALA A 87 0.64 13.18 13.19
C ALA A 87 0.18 14.12 14.32
N LEU A 88 -0.91 13.74 14.99
CA LEU A 88 -1.30 14.38 16.26
C LEU A 88 -0.27 14.07 17.37
N ALA A 89 -0.27 14.89 18.42
CA ALA A 89 0.79 14.89 19.44
C ALA A 89 0.86 13.56 20.23
N GLU A 90 -0.27 12.88 20.41
CA GLU A 90 -0.41 11.60 21.09
C GLU A 90 0.09 10.40 20.27
N GLU A 91 0.34 10.57 18.97
CA GLU A 91 0.69 9.49 18.07
C GLU A 91 2.22 9.27 17.99
N ASN A 92 2.62 8.00 18.09
CA ASN A 92 3.99 7.56 17.85
C ASN A 92 4.06 6.65 16.62
N ALA A 93 5.27 6.23 16.24
CA ALA A 93 5.45 5.39 15.04
C ALA A 93 4.69 4.06 15.14
N MET A 94 4.65 3.47 16.35
CA MET A 94 4.02 2.18 16.57
C MET A 94 2.49 2.30 16.58
N SER A 95 1.92 3.32 17.22
CA SER A 95 0.46 3.53 17.24
C SER A 95 -0.11 3.65 15.83
N LEU A 96 0.53 4.45 14.98
CA LEU A 96 0.15 4.59 13.57
C LEU A 96 0.40 3.31 12.76
N ALA A 97 1.49 2.58 13.02
CA ALA A 97 1.77 1.33 12.32
C ALA A 97 0.74 0.24 12.67
N CYS A 98 0.40 0.06 13.95
CA CYS A 98 -0.63 -0.87 14.41
C CYS A 98 -2.01 -0.50 13.89
N LEU A 99 -2.30 0.79 13.76
CA LEU A 99 -3.56 1.27 13.20
C LEU A 99 -3.69 0.91 11.70
N LEU A 100 -2.59 0.97 10.96
CA LEU A 100 -2.55 0.62 9.53
C LEU A 100 -2.46 -0.89 9.27
N HIS A 101 -1.89 -1.66 10.19
CA HIS A 101 -1.57 -3.05 9.95
C HIS A 101 -2.73 -4.00 10.29
N PRO A 102 -3.08 -4.94 9.40
CA PRO A 102 -2.62 -5.06 8.00
C PRO A 102 -3.43 -4.12 7.08
N THR A 103 -2.75 -3.56 6.07
CA THR A 103 -3.44 -2.82 5.01
C THR A 103 -4.19 -3.79 4.08
N PRO A 104 -5.08 -3.28 3.19
CA PRO A 104 -5.69 -4.14 2.19
C PRO A 104 -4.69 -4.83 1.24
N ALA A 105 -3.47 -4.31 1.10
CA ALA A 105 -2.41 -4.96 0.33
C ALA A 105 -1.95 -6.31 0.91
N LEU A 106 -2.17 -6.55 2.21
CA LEU A 106 -1.79 -7.81 2.88
C LEU A 106 -3.00 -8.66 3.27
N SER A 107 -4.14 -8.03 3.59
CA SER A 107 -5.34 -8.71 4.06
C SER A 107 -6.47 -8.65 3.04
N GLY A 108 -6.91 -7.45 2.68
CA GLY A 108 -7.99 -7.17 1.73
C GLY A 108 -8.96 -6.12 2.28
N PHE A 109 -10.04 -5.85 1.55
CA PHE A 109 -11.06 -4.87 1.94
C PHE A 109 -12.48 -5.39 1.67
N PRO A 110 -13.42 -5.32 2.65
CA PRO A 110 -13.24 -4.93 4.04
C PRO A 110 -12.38 -5.93 4.84
N HIS A 111 -11.57 -5.42 5.77
CA HIS A 111 -10.53 -6.22 6.48
C HIS A 111 -11.07 -7.50 7.14
N GLN A 112 -12.16 -7.42 7.91
CA GLN A 112 -12.70 -8.60 8.62
C GLN A 112 -13.23 -9.69 7.67
N ALA A 113 -13.85 -9.29 6.56
CA ALA A 113 -14.34 -10.25 5.57
C ALA A 113 -13.17 -10.96 4.87
N ALA A 114 -12.15 -10.20 4.47
CA ALA A 114 -10.96 -10.75 3.84
C ALA A 114 -10.18 -11.68 4.79
N LYS A 115 -10.04 -11.30 6.06
CA LYS A 115 -9.37 -12.13 7.08
C LYS A 115 -10.05 -13.48 7.28
N ARG A 116 -11.39 -13.55 7.25
CA ARG A 116 -12.13 -14.82 7.32
C ARG A 116 -11.83 -15.71 6.12
N LEU A 117 -11.92 -15.15 4.92
CA LEU A 117 -11.63 -15.89 3.69
C LEU A 117 -10.18 -16.38 3.64
N ILE A 118 -9.21 -15.58 4.11
CA ILE A 118 -7.81 -16.00 4.24
C ILE A 118 -7.70 -17.23 5.13
N ALA A 119 -8.33 -17.21 6.32
CA ALA A 119 -8.29 -18.34 7.26
C ALA A 119 -9.00 -19.60 6.74
N GLU A 120 -9.99 -19.45 5.86
CA GLU A 120 -10.70 -20.57 5.23
C GLU A 120 -9.91 -21.19 4.06
N LEU A 121 -9.17 -20.36 3.31
CA LEU A 121 -8.54 -20.76 2.05
C LEU A 121 -7.06 -21.10 2.18
N GLU A 122 -6.33 -20.51 3.12
CA GLU A 122 -4.92 -20.79 3.32
C GLU A 122 -4.73 -21.98 4.28
N PRO A 123 -4.06 -23.07 3.85
CA PRO A 123 -3.91 -24.27 4.68
C PRO A 123 -2.77 -24.17 5.71
N PHE A 124 -2.40 -22.95 6.09
CA PHE A 124 -1.30 -22.65 7.03
C PHE A 124 -1.54 -21.33 7.77
N ASP A 125 -0.87 -21.16 8.91
CA ASP A 125 -0.82 -19.88 9.63
C ASP A 125 0.37 -19.06 9.11
N ARG A 126 0.13 -17.79 8.73
CA ARG A 126 1.18 -16.90 8.24
C ARG A 126 2.19 -16.50 9.32
N GLN A 127 1.83 -16.58 10.60
CA GLN A 127 2.69 -16.22 11.75
C GLN A 127 3.24 -14.79 11.67
N LEU A 128 4.50 -14.61 11.30
CA LEU A 128 5.14 -13.30 11.13
C LEU A 128 4.99 -12.73 9.71
N PHE A 129 4.39 -13.48 8.79
CA PHE A 129 4.11 -13.07 7.41
C PHE A 129 2.70 -12.48 7.23
#